data_AF-A0A8T8I1V8-F1
#
_entry.id   AF-A0A8T8I1V8-F1
#
_cell.length_a   1.000
_cell.length_b   1.000
_cell.length_c   1.000
_cell.angle_alpha   90.00
_cell.angle_beta   90.00
_cell.angle_gamma   90.00
#
_symmetry.space_group_name_H-M   'P 1'
#
loop_
_entity.id
_entity.type
_entity.pdbx_description
1 polymer ?
#
loop_
_entity_poly.entity_id
_entity_poly.type
_entity_poly.pdbx_seq_one_letter_code
_entity_poly.pdbx_strand_id
1 'polypeptide(L)'
;MDAKLAEELRLLLDAAAERAQPWLHRLAAAADGGHDTGSCGWCPLCNAVALARGDRSELAARAAEHVTGLIAVLRSALAEPPAPAPGPAPEPPPAEPRVQHIPVVRLPRAKQAPC
;
A
#
# COMPACT_ATOMS: atom_id res chain seq x y z
N MET A 1 -14.79 -12.92 7.88
CA MET A 1 -13.43 -13.49 8.01
C MET A 1 -13.47 -14.86 7.35
N ASP A 2 -13.05 -14.94 6.09
CA ASP A 2 -13.20 -16.14 5.27
C ASP A 2 -12.29 -17.27 5.78
N ALA A 3 -12.89 -18.41 6.14
CA ALA A 3 -12.15 -19.56 6.67
C ALA A 3 -11.07 -20.05 5.71
N LYS A 4 -11.30 -19.93 4.40
CA LYS A 4 -10.32 -20.26 3.35
C LYS A 4 -9.10 -19.33 3.39
N LEU A 5 -9.30 -18.02 3.54
CA LEU A 5 -8.21 -17.05 3.63
C LEU A 5 -7.37 -17.29 4.90
N ALA A 6 -8.03 -17.61 6.02
CA ALA A 6 -7.35 -17.94 7.26
C ALA A 6 -6.49 -19.20 7.13
N GLU A 7 -6.95 -20.18 6.35
CA GLU A 7 -6.20 -21.42 6.10
C GLU A 7 -5.02 -21.20 5.15
N GLU A 8 -5.21 -20.45 4.06
CA GLU A 8 -4.13 -20.07 3.15
C GLU A 8 -3.04 -19.24 3.86
N LEU A 9 -3.45 -18.33 4.76
CA LEU A 9 -2.51 -17.59 5.60
C LEU A 9 -1.74 -18.52 6.56
N ARG A 10 -2.42 -19.49 7.18
CA ARG A 10 -1.75 -20.47 8.04
C ARG A 10 -0.69 -21.26 7.28
N LEU A 11 -1.05 -21.75 6.09
CA LEU A 11 -0.13 -22.48 5.21
C LEU A 11 1.10 -21.64 4.84
N LEU A 12 0.90 -20.34 4.54
CA LEU A 12 2.01 -19.42 4.29
C LEU A 12 2.90 -19.22 5.52
N LEU A 13 2.29 -19.09 6.70
CA LEU A 13 3.03 -18.89 7.96
C LEU A 13 3.84 -20.12 8.34
N ASP A 14 3.29 -21.33 8.16
CA ASP A 14 4.03 -22.58 8.41
C ASP A 14 5.22 -22.71 7.47
N ALA A 15 5.04 -22.43 6.17
CA ALA A 15 6.13 -22.45 5.20
C ALA A 15 7.22 -21.40 5.53
N ALA A 16 6.82 -20.22 6.02
CA ALA A 16 7.75 -19.19 6.46
C ALA A 16 8.49 -19.60 7.76
N ALA A 17 7.81 -20.26 8.69
CA ALA A 17 8.38 -20.75 9.95
C ALA A 17 9.44 -21.83 9.70
N GLU A 18 9.17 -22.79 8.80
CA GLU A 18 10.16 -23.80 8.40
C GLU A 18 11.43 -23.15 7.79
N ARG A 19 11.26 -22.09 7.00
CA ARG A 19 12.37 -21.32 6.40
C ARG A 19 13.16 -20.53 7.45
N ALA A 20 12.50 -20.06 8.50
CA ALA A 20 13.08 -19.28 9.58
C ALA A 20 13.84 -20.16 10.60
N GLN A 21 13.39 -21.40 10.81
CA GLN A 21 14.01 -22.38 11.72
C GLN A 21 15.56 -22.47 11.61
N PRO A 22 16.19 -22.57 10.43
CA PRO A 22 17.66 -22.62 10.33
C PRO A 22 18.35 -21.32 10.72
N TRP A 23 17.71 -20.17 10.50
CA TRP A 23 18.24 -18.88 10.96
C TRP A 23 18.13 -18.76 12.47
N LEU A 24 17.00 -19.17 13.06
CA LEU A 24 16.81 -19.23 14.50
C LEU A 24 17.83 -20.17 15.16
N HIS A 25 18.11 -21.33 14.56
CA HIS A 25 19.11 -22.25 15.08
C HIS A 25 20.53 -21.67 15.04
N ARG A 26 20.90 -20.95 13.97
CA ARG A 26 22.18 -20.22 13.90
C ARG A 26 22.28 -19.11 14.94
N LEU A 27 21.19 -18.38 15.17
CA LEU A 27 21.12 -17.34 16.20
C LEU A 27 21.20 -17.93 17.61
N ALA A 28 20.55 -19.06 17.86
CA ALA A 28 20.63 -19.78 19.12
C ALA A 28 22.06 -20.28 19.38
N ALA A 29 22.70 -20.88 18.38
CA ALA A 29 24.11 -21.28 18.48
C ALA A 29 25.06 -20.09 18.70
N ALA A 30 24.77 -18.92 18.11
CA ALA A 30 25.51 -17.69 18.36
C ALA A 30 25.24 -17.11 19.77
N ALA A 31 24.06 -17.37 20.35
CA ALA A 31 23.74 -17.00 21.72
C ALA A 31 24.48 -17.85 22.75
N ASP A 32 24.62 -19.15 22.50
CA ASP A 32 25.37 -20.08 23.36
C ASP A 32 26.89 -19.84 23.35
N GLY A 33 27.40 -19.07 22.37
CA GLY A 33 28.82 -18.77 22.17
C GLY A 33 29.45 -17.75 23.14
N GLY A 34 28.76 -17.33 24.20
CA GLY A 34 29.29 -16.44 25.23
C GLY A 34 28.86 -14.98 25.03
N HIS A 35 27.71 -14.63 25.61
CA HIS A 35 27.29 -13.24 25.74
C HIS A 35 27.90 -12.64 27.01
N ASP A 36 28.74 -11.61 26.85
CA ASP A 36 29.15 -10.73 27.93
C ASP A 36 27.92 -9.97 28.44
N THR A 37 27.71 -10.01 29.76
CA THR A 37 26.51 -9.56 30.48
C THR A 37 26.16 -8.07 30.28
N GLY A 38 27.05 -7.29 29.66
CA GLY A 38 26.83 -5.88 29.31
C GLY A 38 26.06 -5.62 28.00
N SER A 39 25.81 -6.64 27.17
CA SER A 39 25.23 -6.45 25.81
C SER A 39 23.72 -6.73 25.68
N CYS A 40 23.07 -7.22 26.74
CA CYS A 40 21.64 -7.60 26.71
C CYS A 40 20.68 -6.42 26.46
N GLY A 41 21.13 -5.17 26.62
CA GLY A 41 20.31 -3.99 26.34
C GLY A 41 19.91 -3.82 24.86
N TRP A 42 20.62 -4.46 23.92
CA TRP A 42 20.35 -4.38 22.48
C TRP A 42 20.12 -5.75 21.81
N CYS A 43 20.12 -6.85 22.56
CA CYS A 43 19.91 -8.17 21.97
C CYS A 43 18.45 -8.33 21.50
N PRO A 44 18.19 -8.52 20.19
CA PRO A 44 16.84 -8.62 19.64
C PRO A 44 16.10 -9.86 20.15
N LEU A 45 16.83 -10.93 20.52
CA LEU A 45 16.22 -12.13 21.12
C LEU A 45 15.81 -11.89 22.57
N CYS A 46 16.63 -11.22 23.38
CA CYS A 46 16.26 -10.85 24.75
C CYS A 46 15.04 -9.92 24.76
N ASN A 47 14.97 -8.97 23.81
CA ASN A 47 13.78 -8.14 23.60
C ASN A 47 12.56 -8.97 23.15
N ALA A 48 12.72 -9.90 22.20
CA ALA A 48 11.62 -10.76 21.75
C ALA A 48 11.09 -11.67 22.87
N VAL A 49 11.98 -12.23 23.69
CA VAL A 49 11.61 -13.04 24.86
C VAL A 49 10.93 -12.20 25.94
N ALA A 50 11.42 -10.98 26.22
CA ALA A 50 10.78 -10.05 27.14
C ALA A 50 9.36 -9.65 26.67
N LEU A 51 9.20 -9.40 25.36
CA LEU A 51 7.91 -9.15 24.73
C LEU A 51 6.97 -10.36 24.85
N ALA A 52 7.45 -11.57 24.56
CA ALA A 52 6.67 -12.80 24.68
C ALA A 52 6.29 -13.12 26.14
N ARG A 53 7.13 -12.72 27.11
CA ARG A 53 6.89 -12.93 28.54
C ARG A 53 5.95 -11.88 29.15
N GLY A 54 5.57 -10.85 28.39
CA GLY A 54 4.71 -9.77 28.88
C GLY A 54 5.42 -8.82 29.85
N ASP A 55 6.75 -8.84 29.88
CA ASP A 55 7.50 -7.86 30.63
C ASP A 55 7.26 -6.49 29.97
N ARG A 56 6.88 -5.49 30.77
CA ARG A 56 6.59 -4.12 30.28
C ARG A 56 7.89 -3.46 29.83
N SER A 57 8.41 -3.88 28.68
CA SER A 57 9.38 -3.06 27.96
C SER A 57 8.64 -1.79 27.57
N GLU A 58 9.21 -0.63 27.91
CA GLU A 58 8.69 0.69 27.51
C GLU A 58 8.48 0.74 25.97
N LEU A 59 9.27 -0.06 25.24
CA LEU A 59 9.13 -0.39 23.83
C LEU A 59 7.81 -1.09 23.46
N ALA A 60 7.30 -2.03 24.27
CA ALA A 60 6.00 -2.68 24.04
C ALA A 60 4.84 -1.68 24.13
N ALA A 61 4.90 -0.75 25.10
CA ALA A 61 3.89 0.29 25.26
C ALA A 61 3.89 1.26 24.07
N ARG A 62 5.07 1.72 23.64
CA ARG A 62 5.23 2.56 22.44
C ARG A 62 4.81 1.83 21.16
N ALA A 63 5.19 0.57 21.01
CA ALA A 63 4.79 -0.23 19.85
C ALA A 63 3.27 -0.44 19.82
N ALA A 64 2.63 -0.69 20.97
CA ALA A 64 1.18 -0.85 21.05
C ALA A 64 0.41 0.41 20.61
N GLU A 65 0.90 1.61 20.96
CA GLU A 65 0.33 2.88 20.49
C GLU A 65 0.42 3.03 18.96
N HIS A 66 1.57 2.70 18.36
CA HIS A 66 1.72 2.77 16.91
C HIS A 66 0.90 1.69 16.18
N VAL A 67 0.83 0.48 16.74
CA VAL A 67 0.08 -0.65 16.17
C VAL A 67 -1.43 -0.38 16.22
N THR A 68 -1.94 0.23 17.28
CA THR A 68 -3.37 0.60 17.35
C THR A 68 -3.76 1.63 16.31
N GLY A 69 -2.91 2.64 16.06
CA GLY A 69 -3.10 3.59 14.96
C GLY A 69 -3.12 2.90 13.59
N LEU A 70 -2.16 1.99 13.34
CA LEU A 70 -2.10 1.22 12.09
C LEU A 70 -3.34 0.32 11.90
N ILE A 71 -3.78 -0.38 12.94
CA ILE A 71 -4.97 -1.23 12.91
C ILE A 71 -6.22 -0.40 12.64
N ALA A 72 -6.32 0.81 13.22
CA ALA A 72 -7.44 1.71 12.96
C ALA A 72 -7.52 2.11 11.47
N VAL A 73 -6.39 2.48 10.88
CA VAL A 73 -6.29 2.81 9.44
C VAL A 73 -6.61 1.59 8.56
N LEU A 74 -6.13 0.40 8.94
CA LEU A 74 -6.47 -0.82 8.21
C LEU A 74 -7.98 -1.09 8.27
N ARG A 75 -8.59 -1.01 9.46
CA ARG A 75 -10.04 -1.21 9.58
C ARG A 75 -10.82 -0.19 8.78
N SER A 76 -10.40 1.08 8.72
CA SER A 76 -11.07 2.06 7.86
C SER A 76 -10.92 1.72 6.38
N ALA A 77 -9.74 1.26 5.95
CA ALA A 77 -9.53 0.85 4.57
C ALA A 77 -10.35 -0.39 4.17
N LEU A 78 -10.54 -1.35 5.09
CA LEU A 78 -11.39 -2.53 4.87
C LEU A 78 -12.89 -2.22 5.00
N ALA A 79 -13.27 -1.21 5.77
CA ALA A 79 -14.66 -0.80 5.94
C ALA A 79 -15.17 0.05 4.76
N GLU A 80 -14.28 0.59 3.93
CA GLU A 80 -14.64 1.34 2.74
C GLU A 80 -15.37 0.41 1.75
N PRO A 81 -16.68 0.60 1.51
CA PRO A 81 -17.38 -0.19 0.52
C PRO A 81 -16.84 0.15 -0.87
N PRO A 82 -16.80 -0.83 -1.80
CA PRO A 82 -16.36 -0.56 -3.16
C PRO A 82 -17.20 0.57 -3.76
N ALA A 83 -16.52 1.57 -4.36
CA ALA A 83 -17.19 2.69 -4.99
C ALA A 83 -18.23 2.17 -6.00
N PRO A 84 -19.45 2.74 -6.03
CA PRO A 84 -20.45 2.33 -7.00
C PRO A 84 -19.86 2.46 -8.40
N ALA A 85 -19.99 1.39 -9.19
CA ALA A 85 -19.52 1.39 -10.57
C ALA A 85 -20.12 2.61 -11.30
N PRO A 86 -19.33 3.35 -12.09
CA PRO A 86 -19.84 4.47 -12.84
C PRO A 86 -21.00 3.97 -13.71
N GLY A 87 -22.21 4.46 -13.40
CA GLY A 87 -23.39 4.19 -14.19
C GLY A 87 -23.20 4.68 -15.63
N PRO A 88 -23.95 4.15 -16.60
CA PRO A 88 -23.81 4.53 -18.00
C PRO A 88 -23.88 6.06 -18.14
N ALA A 89 -22.83 6.63 -18.74
CA ALA A 89 -22.74 8.06 -18.98
C ALA A 89 -23.93 8.51 -19.87
N PRO A 90 -24.54 9.67 -19.60
CA PRO A 90 -25.53 10.26 -20.49
C PRO A 90 -24.94 10.39 -21.89
N GLU A 91 -25.68 9.90 -22.89
CA GLU A 91 -25.29 10.00 -24.29
C GLU A 91 -25.09 11.49 -24.66
N PRO A 92 -23.91 11.86 -25.20
CA PRO A 92 -23.64 13.24 -25.55
C PRO A 92 -24.65 13.71 -26.60
N PRO A 93 -25.22 14.93 -26.47
CA PRO A 93 -26.13 15.46 -27.47
C PRO A 93 -25.43 15.50 -28.84
N PRO A 94 -26.17 15.28 -29.94
CA PRO A 94 -25.61 15.27 -31.28
C PRO A 94 -24.86 16.58 -31.53
N ALA A 95 -23.58 16.46 -31.90
CA ALA A 95 -22.74 17.62 -32.17
C ALA A 95 -23.29 18.39 -33.37
N GLU A 96 -23.75 19.61 -33.13
CA GLU A 96 -24.19 20.50 -34.19
C GLU A 96 -23.02 20.77 -35.17
N PRO A 97 -23.26 20.74 -36.49
CA PRO A 97 -22.21 21.00 -37.47
C PRO A 97 -21.64 22.40 -37.27
N ARG A 98 -20.37 22.51 -36.89
CA ARG A 98 -19.68 23.80 -36.78
C ARG A 98 -19.40 24.34 -38.18
N VAL A 99 -20.33 25.12 -38.72
CA VAL A 99 -20.14 25.85 -39.97
C VAL A 99 -19.42 27.16 -39.68
N GLN A 100 -18.22 27.33 -40.25
CA GLN A 100 -17.55 28.63 -40.25
C GLN A 100 -18.00 29.43 -41.48
N HIS A 101 -18.67 30.55 -41.25
CA HIS A 101 -19.00 31.50 -42.30
C HIS A 101 -17.74 32.25 -42.72
N ILE A 102 -17.22 31.91 -43.91
CA ILE A 102 -16.09 32.63 -44.52
C ILE A 102 -16.66 33.85 -45.27
N PRO A 103 -16.27 35.08 -44.91
CA PRO A 103 -16.69 36.26 -45.66
C PRO A 103 -15.95 36.31 -47.01
N VAL A 104 -16.70 36.19 -48.10
CA VAL A 104 -16.14 36.33 -49.46
C VAL A 104 -16.15 37.80 -49.84
N VAL A 105 -14.98 38.43 -49.77
CA VAL A 105 -14.77 39.79 -50.31
C VAL A 105 -14.51 39.69 -51.81
N ARG A 106 -15.47 40.15 -52.62
CA ARG A 106 -15.26 40.29 -54.06
C ARG A 106 -14.44 41.54 -54.34
N LEU A 107 -13.17 41.36 -54.67
CA LEU A 107 -12.34 42.45 -55.15
C LEU A 107 -12.79 42.87 -56.55
N PRO A 108 -12.96 44.18 -56.82
CA PRO A 108 -13.26 44.66 -58.16
C PRO A 108 -12.07 44.33 -59.07
N ARG A 109 -12.35 43.68 -60.20
CA ARG A 109 -11.36 43.46 -61.26
C ARG A 109 -10.93 44.82 -61.81
N ALA A 110 -9.79 45.32 -61.35
CA ALA A 110 -9.09 46.40 -62.02
C ALA A 110 -8.69 45.90 -63.42
N LYS A 111 -9.14 46.62 -64.45
CA LYS A 111 -8.75 46.38 -65.84
C LYS A 111 -7.23 46.43 -65.93
N GLN A 112 -6.61 45.33 -66.37
CA GLN A 112 -5.23 45.35 -66.83
C GLN A 112 -5.18 46.27 -68.05
N ALA A 113 -4.49 47.41 -67.93
CA ALA A 113 -4.11 48.24 -69.06
C ALA A 113 -2.61 48.01 -69.34
N PRO A 114 -2.24 47.75 -70.60
CA PRO A 114 -0.85 47.50 -70.99
C PRO A 114 -0.12 48.82 -71.28
N CYS A 115 1.19 48.85 -71.00
CA CYS A 115 2.22 49.63 -71.69
C CYS A 115 3.56 48.93 -71.47
#